data_AF-A0A942VAD1-F1
#
_entry.id   AF-A0A942VAD1-F1
#
_cell.length_a   1.000
_cell.length_b   1.000
_cell.length_c   1.000
_cell.angle_alpha   90.00
_cell.angle_beta   90.00
_cell.angle_gamma   90.00
#
_symmetry.space_group_name_H-M   'P 1'
#
loop_
_entity.id
_entity.type
_entity.pdbx_description
1 polymer ?
#
loop_
_entity_poly.entity_id
_entity_poly.type
_entity_poly.pdbx_seq_one_letter_code
_entity_poly.pdbx_strand_id
1 'polypeptide(L)'
;MARYLLFSLLLSLSLALPAAGAELRLRALDTAQLRQIYDIYGYHGEKDYLMIPSYKYPAIFLSHFPDDFGKITDEKERNALFIKILAPLALKINQEIKQERDRLLALNTKFETNRKLDKKEQQALEDMAARYDVFTRLKGEERQRFLLRELLLKIDFIPPSLLITAAAIETNWGTSRIVKQGNSLYKALAWHTGKGLKPIGETEDDTYRIKTYPDIYSSMKEFAHSINSELKFADMRDVRKEFLYRENVPFGNILAPYLIWKSPLKNYAGMFQYTLAYYELNIIDKSALDSTINADKLPKALKRLLM
;
A
#
# COMPACT_ATOMS: atom_id res chain seq x y z
N MET A 1 -45.38 -22.88 3.07
CA MET A 1 -44.33 -22.06 3.70
C MET A 1 -43.04 -22.86 3.75
N ALA A 2 -42.18 -22.72 2.73
CA ALA A 2 -40.91 -23.42 2.65
C ALA A 2 -39.82 -22.59 3.34
N ARG A 3 -39.20 -23.13 4.39
CA ARG A 3 -38.04 -22.55 5.06
C ARG A 3 -36.78 -22.94 4.29
N TYR A 4 -36.11 -21.96 3.69
CA TYR A 4 -34.78 -22.14 3.12
C TYR A 4 -33.74 -22.15 4.25
N LEU A 5 -33.16 -23.33 4.50
CA LEU A 5 -31.94 -23.52 5.28
C LEU A 5 -30.74 -23.15 4.37
N LEU A 6 -30.16 -21.98 4.59
CA LEU A 6 -28.89 -21.58 3.98
C LEU A 6 -27.74 -22.19 4.80
N PHE A 7 -27.16 -23.27 4.29
CA PHE A 7 -25.89 -23.82 4.75
C PHE A 7 -24.76 -22.89 4.29
N SER A 8 -24.19 -22.10 5.20
CA SER A 8 -22.95 -21.38 4.96
C SER A 8 -21.78 -22.37 5.01
N LEU A 9 -21.23 -22.71 3.85
CA LEU A 9 -20.03 -23.53 3.72
C LEU A 9 -18.82 -22.69 4.15
N LEU A 10 -18.38 -22.84 5.41
CA LEU A 10 -17.12 -22.28 5.89
C LEU A 10 -15.96 -23.06 5.26
N LEU A 11 -15.46 -22.57 4.12
CA LEU A 11 -14.19 -23.01 3.57
C LEU A 11 -13.07 -22.48 4.48
N SER A 12 -12.74 -23.25 5.52
CA SER A 12 -11.55 -23.01 6.36
C SER A 12 -10.30 -23.39 5.56
N LEU A 13 -9.90 -22.51 4.65
CA LEU A 13 -8.59 -22.61 4.03
C LEU A 13 -7.56 -22.18 5.08
N SER A 14 -7.07 -23.14 5.86
CA SER A 14 -5.87 -22.96 6.69
C SER A 14 -4.67 -22.76 5.76
N LEU A 15 -4.49 -21.55 5.25
CA LEU A 15 -3.24 -21.12 4.67
C LEU A 15 -2.24 -21.04 5.82
N ALA A 16 -1.47 -22.11 5.99
CA ALA A 16 -0.21 -22.04 6.70
C ALA A 16 0.52 -20.79 6.21
N LEU A 17 0.89 -19.89 7.14
CA LEU A 17 1.75 -18.76 6.84
C LEU A 17 2.97 -19.32 6.10
N PRO A 18 3.27 -18.89 4.86
CA PRO A 18 4.53 -19.27 4.26
C PRO A 18 5.62 -18.77 5.19
N ALA A 19 6.55 -19.66 5.55
CA ALA A 19 7.81 -19.28 6.19
C ALA A 19 8.35 -18.03 5.48
N ALA A 20 8.81 -17.03 6.24
CA ALA A 20 9.31 -15.76 5.73
C ALA A 20 10.13 -15.98 4.46
N GLY A 21 9.49 -15.78 3.30
CA GLY A 21 10.13 -16.01 2.02
C GLY A 21 11.28 -15.04 1.88
N ALA A 22 12.38 -15.48 1.28
CA ALA A 22 13.54 -14.64 1.16
C ALA A 22 13.18 -13.41 0.30
N GLU A 23 13.09 -12.25 0.94
CA GLU A 23 12.89 -10.95 0.31
C GLU A 23 14.26 -10.35 -0.05
N LEU A 24 14.35 -9.59 -1.14
CA LEU A 24 15.53 -8.75 -1.39
C LEU A 24 15.24 -7.32 -0.98
N ARG A 25 16.11 -6.77 -0.14
CA ARG A 25 16.07 -5.37 0.26
C ARG A 25 17.32 -4.70 -0.26
N LEU A 26 17.14 -3.71 -1.12
CA LEU A 26 18.21 -3.08 -1.88
C LEU A 26 18.33 -1.60 -1.54
N ARG A 27 19.56 -1.09 -1.55
CA ARG A 27 19.89 0.34 -1.41
C ARG A 27 21.09 0.73 -2.28
N ALA A 28 21.23 2.03 -2.51
CA ALA A 28 22.42 2.66 -3.10
C ALA A 28 22.86 1.99 -4.42
N LEU A 29 21.94 1.93 -5.39
CA LEU A 29 22.14 1.28 -6.68
C LEU A 29 21.81 2.23 -7.83
N ASP A 30 22.41 1.97 -8.99
CA ASP A 30 22.08 2.64 -10.24
C ASP A 30 21.06 1.83 -11.08
N THR A 31 20.54 2.46 -12.13
CA THR A 31 19.52 1.86 -12.99
C THR A 31 20.03 0.61 -13.71
N ALA A 32 21.32 0.55 -14.07
CA ALA A 32 21.90 -0.62 -14.74
C ALA A 32 21.99 -1.83 -13.80
N GLN A 33 22.41 -1.62 -12.55
CA GLN A 33 22.42 -2.63 -11.50
C GLN A 33 21.00 -3.12 -11.21
N LEU A 34 20.00 -2.22 -11.16
CA LEU A 34 18.61 -2.61 -10.95
C LEU A 34 18.10 -3.54 -12.07
N ARG A 35 18.35 -3.16 -13.32
CA ARG A 35 17.95 -3.96 -14.49
C ARG A 35 18.61 -5.34 -14.44
N GLN A 36 19.91 -5.40 -14.18
CA GLN A 36 20.61 -6.67 -14.02
C GLN A 36 19.99 -7.55 -12.92
N ILE A 37 19.60 -6.97 -11.78
CA ILE A 37 18.91 -7.72 -10.72
C ILE A 37 17.54 -8.21 -11.21
N TYR A 38 16.77 -7.38 -11.89
CA TYR A 38 15.49 -7.78 -12.47
C TYR A 38 15.63 -8.90 -13.49
N ASP A 39 16.67 -8.88 -14.31
CA ASP A 39 16.99 -9.96 -15.26
C ASP A 39 17.25 -11.29 -14.54
N ILE A 40 18.05 -11.29 -13.47
CA ILE A 40 18.38 -12.47 -12.68
C ILE A 40 17.12 -13.14 -12.09
N TYR A 41 16.13 -12.32 -11.72
CA TYR A 41 14.87 -12.80 -11.11
C TYR A 41 13.71 -12.89 -12.09
N GLY A 42 13.95 -12.74 -13.39
CA GLY A 42 12.92 -12.87 -14.42
C GLY A 42 11.79 -11.85 -14.27
N TYR A 43 12.10 -10.65 -13.78
CA TYR A 43 11.12 -9.58 -13.64
C TYR A 43 10.89 -8.88 -15.00
N HIS A 44 10.38 -9.63 -15.98
CA HIS A 44 10.07 -9.17 -17.35
C HIS A 44 8.66 -9.58 -17.75
N GLY A 45 7.67 -8.86 -17.23
CA GLY A 45 6.28 -9.09 -17.54
C GLY A 45 5.85 -8.54 -18.90
N GLU A 46 4.56 -8.65 -19.21
CA GLU A 46 3.96 -7.90 -20.30
C GLU A 46 4.12 -6.38 -20.05
N LYS A 47 4.38 -5.62 -21.10
CA LYS A 47 4.78 -4.19 -21.02
C LYS A 47 6.01 -3.94 -20.11
N ASP A 48 6.81 -4.98 -19.82
CA ASP A 48 7.96 -5.03 -18.90
C ASP A 48 7.61 -4.97 -17.39
N TYR A 49 6.37 -4.65 -17.01
CA TYR A 49 5.99 -4.48 -15.60
C TYR A 49 4.77 -5.29 -15.14
N LEU A 50 4.00 -5.90 -16.05
CA LEU A 50 2.81 -6.68 -15.72
C LEU A 50 3.13 -8.19 -15.69
N MET A 51 3.20 -8.78 -14.50
CA MET A 51 3.63 -10.18 -14.31
C MET A 51 2.59 -11.25 -14.71
N ILE A 52 1.94 -11.09 -15.86
CA ILE A 52 0.99 -12.07 -16.41
C ILE A 52 1.73 -13.13 -17.26
N PRO A 53 1.25 -14.40 -17.27
CA PRO A 53 0.04 -14.89 -16.63
C PRO A 53 0.20 -15.28 -15.15
N SER A 54 1.38 -15.14 -14.55
CA SER A 54 1.63 -15.61 -13.18
C SER A 54 0.89 -14.82 -12.09
N TYR A 55 0.68 -13.52 -12.31
CA TYR A 55 0.28 -12.53 -11.31
C TYR A 55 1.18 -12.51 -10.06
N LYS A 56 2.43 -12.97 -10.19
CA LYS A 56 3.42 -13.04 -9.10
C LYS A 56 4.53 -12.03 -9.32
N TYR A 57 4.64 -11.09 -8.39
CA TYR A 57 5.64 -10.02 -8.43
C TYR A 57 6.82 -10.39 -7.54
N PRO A 58 8.06 -10.37 -8.05
CA PRO A 58 9.24 -10.62 -7.23
C PRO A 58 9.27 -9.73 -5.99
N ALA A 59 9.43 -10.29 -4.79
CA ALA A 59 9.65 -9.57 -3.53
C ALA A 59 11.02 -8.86 -3.46
N ILE A 60 11.25 -7.94 -4.40
CA ILE A 60 12.42 -7.07 -4.49
C ILE A 60 12.00 -5.66 -4.08
N PHE A 61 12.55 -5.17 -2.98
CA PHE A 61 12.20 -3.92 -2.35
C PHE A 61 13.37 -2.96 -2.38
N LEU A 62 13.13 -1.76 -2.90
CA LEU A 62 14.11 -0.69 -2.88
C LEU A 62 13.79 0.27 -1.74
N SER A 63 14.83 0.70 -1.02
CA SER A 63 14.67 1.77 -0.04
C SER A 63 14.51 3.15 -0.70
N HIS A 64 15.16 3.35 -1.84
CA HIS A 64 15.19 4.62 -2.58
C HIS A 64 15.16 4.31 -4.08
N PHE A 65 14.74 5.28 -4.90
CA PHE A 65 14.92 5.17 -6.35
C PHE A 65 16.42 5.11 -6.72
N PRO A 66 16.79 4.51 -7.87
CA PRO A 66 18.16 4.54 -8.35
C PRO A 66 18.72 5.97 -8.45
N ASP A 67 20.01 6.14 -8.18
CA ASP A 67 20.65 7.47 -8.11
C ASP A 67 20.56 8.25 -9.43
N ASP A 68 20.57 7.52 -10.54
CA ASP A 68 20.48 8.01 -11.90
C ASP A 68 19.06 7.92 -12.50
N PHE A 69 18.04 7.55 -11.70
CA PHE A 69 16.67 7.36 -12.19
C PHE A 69 16.12 8.58 -12.95
N GLY A 70 16.43 9.78 -12.46
CA GLY A 70 16.04 11.04 -13.12
C GLY A 70 16.76 11.33 -14.45
N LYS A 71 17.75 10.53 -14.84
CA LYS A 71 18.47 10.64 -16.12
C LYS A 71 17.85 9.77 -17.22
N ILE A 72 16.85 8.96 -16.91
CA ILE A 72 16.14 8.13 -17.90
C ILE A 72 15.26 9.06 -18.78
N THR A 73 15.68 9.24 -20.03
CA THR A 73 15.03 10.14 -20.99
C THR A 73 13.80 9.53 -21.66
N ASP A 74 13.79 8.22 -21.89
CA ASP A 74 12.64 7.51 -22.43
C ASP A 74 11.53 7.40 -21.37
N GLU A 75 10.40 8.04 -21.61
CA GLU A 75 9.30 8.08 -20.65
C GLU A 75 8.63 6.72 -20.45
N LYS A 76 8.55 5.91 -21.51
CA LYS A 76 7.93 4.59 -21.44
C LYS A 76 8.77 3.66 -20.57
N GLU A 77 10.08 3.64 -20.77
CA GLU A 77 11.00 2.88 -19.93
C GLU A 77 11.01 3.38 -18.49
N ARG A 78 11.06 4.70 -18.28
CA ARG A 78 11.03 5.32 -16.94
C ARG A 78 9.76 4.94 -16.18
N ASN A 79 8.60 5.05 -16.83
CA ASN A 79 7.32 4.78 -16.20
C ASN A 79 7.12 3.28 -15.94
N ALA A 80 7.57 2.40 -16.83
CA ALA A 80 7.62 0.97 -16.60
C ALA A 80 8.49 0.63 -15.38
N LEU A 81 9.69 1.20 -15.30
CA LEU A 81 10.61 0.99 -14.17
C LEU A 81 10.02 1.52 -12.86
N PHE A 82 9.36 2.69 -12.88
CA PHE A 82 8.64 3.24 -11.73
C PHE A 82 7.59 2.25 -11.21
N ILE A 83 6.79 1.65 -12.09
CA ILE A 83 5.78 0.65 -11.71
C ILE A 83 6.45 -0.58 -11.11
N LYS A 84 7.55 -1.08 -11.71
CA LYS A 84 8.29 -2.24 -11.19
C LYS A 84 8.86 -2.02 -9.79
N ILE A 85 9.31 -0.80 -9.50
CA ILE A 85 9.82 -0.43 -8.18
C ILE A 85 8.69 -0.41 -7.14
N LEU A 86 7.53 0.15 -7.49
CA LEU A 86 6.43 0.37 -6.53
C LEU A 86 5.48 -0.81 -6.36
N ALA A 87 5.25 -1.62 -7.39
CA ALA A 87 4.32 -2.74 -7.35
C ALA A 87 4.57 -3.74 -6.21
N PRO A 88 5.79 -4.27 -6.01
CA PRO A 88 6.05 -5.17 -4.89
C PRO A 88 5.85 -4.48 -3.52
N LEU A 89 6.18 -3.19 -3.39
CA LEU A 89 5.96 -2.44 -2.15
C LEU A 89 4.46 -2.32 -1.81
N ALA A 90 3.63 -2.02 -2.81
CA ALA A 90 2.18 -1.92 -2.64
C ALA A 90 1.55 -3.27 -2.28
N LEU A 91 2.03 -4.36 -2.89
CA LEU A 91 1.61 -5.71 -2.54
C LEU A 91 2.03 -6.10 -1.12
N LYS A 92 3.24 -5.73 -0.69
CA LYS A 92 3.71 -5.93 0.68
C LYS A 92 2.82 -5.24 1.71
N ILE A 93 2.44 -4.00 1.45
CA ILE A 93 1.52 -3.25 2.33
C ILE A 93 0.19 -3.99 2.49
N ASN A 94 -0.39 -4.50 1.41
CA ASN A 94 -1.63 -5.27 1.51
C ASN A 94 -1.47 -6.60 2.24
N GLN A 95 -0.32 -7.26 2.12
CA GLN A 95 -0.03 -8.45 2.93
C GLN A 95 -0.01 -8.11 4.43
N GLU A 96 0.60 -6.99 4.82
CA GLU A 96 0.62 -6.53 6.22
C GLU A 96 -0.78 -6.12 6.71
N ILE A 97 -1.53 -5.36 5.91
CA ILE A 97 -2.92 -5.00 6.21
C ILE A 97 -3.78 -6.25 6.38
N LYS A 98 -3.61 -7.26 5.51
CA LYS A 98 -4.33 -8.52 5.62
C LYS A 98 -4.01 -9.23 6.94
N GLN A 99 -2.73 -9.33 7.31
CA GLN A 99 -2.33 -9.96 8.58
C GLN A 99 -2.94 -9.23 9.79
N GLU A 100 -3.00 -7.90 9.77
CA GLU A 100 -3.65 -7.12 10.82
C GLU A 100 -5.17 -7.35 10.84
N ARG A 101 -5.82 -7.37 9.67
CA ARG A 101 -7.25 -7.67 9.52
C ARG A 101 -7.59 -9.07 9.99
N ASP A 102 -6.77 -10.08 9.69
CA ASP A 102 -6.99 -11.46 10.14
C ASP A 102 -6.97 -11.56 11.68
N ARG A 103 -6.08 -10.81 12.34
CA ARG A 103 -6.05 -10.70 13.81
C ARG A 103 -7.31 -10.02 14.35
N LEU A 104 -7.75 -8.94 13.71
CA LEU A 104 -8.99 -8.24 14.09
C LEU A 104 -10.23 -9.13 13.91
N LEU A 105 -10.30 -9.91 12.83
CA LEU A 105 -11.37 -10.87 12.60
C LEU A 105 -11.39 -11.95 13.67
N ALA A 106 -10.23 -12.46 14.09
CA ALA A 106 -10.13 -13.43 15.19
C ALA A 106 -10.65 -12.84 16.52
N LEU A 107 -10.31 -11.59 16.83
CA LEU A 107 -10.86 -10.86 17.98
C LEU A 107 -12.39 -10.72 17.87
N ASN A 108 -12.89 -10.34 16.69
CA ASN A 108 -14.31 -10.18 16.44
C ASN A 108 -15.07 -11.50 16.61
N THR A 109 -14.59 -12.59 16.02
CA THR A 109 -15.19 -13.93 16.16
C THR A 109 -15.26 -14.36 17.62
N LYS A 110 -14.15 -14.22 18.36
CA LYS A 110 -14.12 -14.57 19.80
C LYS A 110 -15.11 -13.73 20.60
N PHE A 111 -15.18 -12.42 20.32
CA PHE A 111 -16.10 -11.51 20.98
C PHE A 111 -17.58 -11.84 20.67
N GLU A 112 -17.92 -12.19 19.44
CA GLU A 112 -19.28 -12.58 19.07
C GLU A 112 -19.71 -13.92 19.71
N THR A 113 -18.79 -14.87 19.89
CA THR A 113 -19.08 -16.15 20.56
C THR A 113 -19.22 -16.02 22.07
N ASN A 114 -18.27 -15.35 22.73
CA ASN A 114 -18.12 -15.41 24.18
C ASN A 114 -18.50 -14.11 24.91
N ARG A 115 -18.78 -13.02 24.16
CA ARG A 115 -18.96 -11.66 24.68
C ARG A 115 -17.82 -11.19 25.59
N LYS A 116 -16.62 -11.75 25.38
CA LYS A 116 -15.47 -11.55 26.27
C LYS A 116 -14.16 -11.67 25.51
N LEU A 117 -13.34 -10.63 25.65
CA LEU A 117 -11.93 -10.62 25.32
C LEU A 117 -11.11 -10.63 26.60
N ASP A 118 -9.95 -11.28 26.61
CA ASP A 118 -9.02 -11.20 27.75
C ASP A 118 -8.27 -9.86 27.76
N LYS A 119 -7.48 -9.59 28.82
CA LYS A 119 -6.77 -8.31 28.98
C LYS A 119 -5.80 -8.00 27.83
N LYS A 120 -5.12 -9.02 27.28
CA LYS A 120 -4.16 -8.82 26.18
C LYS A 120 -4.89 -8.51 24.88
N GLU A 121 -5.99 -9.20 24.62
CA GLU A 121 -6.84 -8.96 23.47
C GLU A 121 -7.54 -7.60 23.50
N GLN A 122 -8.00 -7.19 24.68
CA GLN A 122 -8.54 -5.84 24.90
C GLN A 122 -7.47 -4.79 24.61
N GLN A 123 -6.25 -4.95 25.14
CA GLN A 123 -5.16 -4.03 24.84
C GLN A 123 -4.84 -3.99 23.35
N ALA A 124 -4.77 -5.14 22.68
CA ALA A 124 -4.52 -5.20 21.24
C ALA A 124 -5.60 -4.47 20.42
N LEU A 125 -6.87 -4.58 20.83
CA LEU A 125 -7.99 -3.86 20.21
C LEU A 125 -7.88 -2.34 20.43
N GLU A 126 -7.53 -1.91 21.64
CA GLU A 126 -7.30 -0.49 21.95
C GLU A 126 -6.09 0.08 21.20
N ASP A 127 -5.00 -0.70 21.05
CA ASP A 127 -3.83 -0.29 20.28
C ASP A 127 -4.17 -0.13 18.80
N MET A 128 -5.00 -1.01 18.24
CA MET A 128 -5.56 -0.84 16.89
C MET A 128 -6.44 0.41 16.80
N ALA A 129 -7.32 0.63 17.78
CA ALA A 129 -8.20 1.80 17.83
C ALA A 129 -7.40 3.10 17.86
N ALA A 130 -6.34 3.17 18.68
CA ALA A 130 -5.45 4.32 18.76
C ALA A 130 -4.69 4.54 17.44
N ARG A 131 -4.20 3.47 16.78
CA ARG A 131 -3.54 3.60 15.48
C ARG A 131 -4.47 4.15 14.40
N TYR A 132 -5.73 3.73 14.37
CA TYR A 132 -6.69 4.09 13.32
C TYR A 132 -7.64 5.23 13.71
N ASP A 133 -7.26 6.03 14.70
CA ASP A 133 -8.04 7.18 15.19
C ASP A 133 -9.52 6.84 15.46
N VAL A 134 -9.77 5.68 16.07
CA VAL A 134 -11.12 5.25 16.48
C VAL A 134 -11.31 5.56 17.95
N PHE A 135 -12.22 6.49 18.25
CA PHE A 135 -12.52 6.92 19.62
C PHE A 135 -13.99 6.75 19.97
N THR A 136 -14.26 6.36 21.21
CA THR A 136 -15.61 6.36 21.80
C THR A 136 -15.55 6.59 23.30
N ARG A 137 -16.64 7.10 23.88
CA ARG A 137 -16.81 7.23 25.35
C ARG A 137 -17.47 6.00 25.99
N LEU A 138 -17.94 5.05 25.17
CA LEU A 138 -18.50 3.78 25.65
C LEU A 138 -17.48 3.02 26.49
N LYS A 139 -17.97 2.14 27.36
CA LYS A 139 -17.17 1.31 28.27
C LYS A 139 -17.57 -0.16 28.16
N GLY A 140 -16.71 -1.03 28.67
CA GLY A 140 -16.98 -2.48 28.75
C GLY A 140 -17.25 -3.09 27.37
N GLU A 141 -18.25 -3.96 27.32
CA GLU A 141 -18.63 -4.71 26.11
C GLU A 141 -19.06 -3.79 24.96
N GLU A 142 -19.82 -2.71 25.23
CA GLU A 142 -20.29 -1.79 24.19
C GLU A 142 -19.14 -1.07 23.49
N ARG A 143 -18.09 -0.72 24.26
CA ARG A 143 -16.85 -0.17 23.70
C ARG A 143 -16.21 -1.16 22.74
N GLN A 144 -16.01 -2.40 23.18
CA GLN A 144 -15.36 -3.44 22.38
C GLN A 144 -16.13 -3.69 21.08
N ARG A 145 -17.46 -3.78 21.17
CA ARG A 145 -18.36 -3.90 20.01
C ARG A 145 -18.22 -2.74 19.03
N PHE A 146 -18.19 -1.51 19.54
CA PHE A 146 -17.99 -0.31 18.73
C PHE A 146 -16.62 -0.33 18.03
N LEU A 147 -15.54 -0.56 18.79
CA LEU A 147 -14.18 -0.59 18.24
C LEU A 147 -14.02 -1.65 17.16
N LEU A 148 -14.51 -2.88 17.40
CA LEU A 148 -14.48 -3.97 16.41
C LEU A 148 -15.18 -3.57 15.11
N ARG A 149 -16.38 -3.01 15.20
CA ARG A 149 -17.16 -2.59 14.02
C ARG A 149 -16.43 -1.51 13.21
N GLU A 150 -15.95 -0.46 13.87
CA GLU A 150 -15.26 0.65 13.19
C GLU A 150 -13.93 0.20 12.58
N LEU A 151 -13.16 -0.61 13.32
CA LEU A 151 -11.88 -1.13 12.82
C LEU A 151 -12.07 -2.10 11.64
N LEU A 152 -13.14 -2.90 11.61
CA LEU A 152 -13.42 -3.80 10.49
C LEU A 152 -13.75 -3.04 9.20
N LEU A 153 -14.28 -1.81 9.29
CA LEU A 153 -14.47 -0.92 8.14
C LEU A 153 -13.15 -0.26 7.70
N LYS A 154 -12.30 0.09 8.67
CA LYS A 154 -11.03 0.79 8.45
C LYS A 154 -9.90 -0.11 7.93
N ILE A 155 -9.61 -1.22 8.62
CA ILE A 155 -8.47 -2.10 8.35
C ILE A 155 -8.80 -3.07 7.22
N ASP A 156 -8.69 -2.62 5.97
CA ASP A 156 -8.99 -3.44 4.81
C ASP A 156 -8.09 -3.12 3.62
N PHE A 157 -8.12 -4.01 2.62
CA PHE A 157 -7.32 -3.97 1.39
C PHE A 157 -7.37 -2.61 0.69
N ILE A 158 -6.24 -2.16 0.15
CA ILE A 158 -6.13 -0.95 -0.66
C ILE A 158 -5.59 -1.34 -2.03
N PRO A 159 -6.28 -1.06 -3.14
CA PRO A 159 -5.81 -1.48 -4.46
C PRO A 159 -4.37 -0.99 -4.74
N PRO A 160 -3.40 -1.88 -5.02
CA PRO A 160 -2.05 -1.51 -5.43
C PRO A 160 -2.00 -0.46 -6.54
N SER A 161 -2.89 -0.57 -7.53
CA SER A 161 -3.04 0.39 -8.62
C SER A 161 -3.29 1.81 -8.12
N LEU A 162 -4.04 1.96 -7.03
CA LEU A 162 -4.36 3.24 -6.42
C LEU A 162 -3.11 3.89 -5.81
N LEU A 163 -2.31 3.11 -5.07
CA LEU A 163 -1.07 3.58 -4.45
C LEU A 163 -0.04 3.98 -5.51
N ILE A 164 0.11 3.19 -6.56
CA ILE A 164 1.06 3.44 -7.66
C ILE A 164 0.65 4.67 -8.48
N THR A 165 -0.64 4.77 -8.84
CA THR A 165 -1.16 5.89 -9.64
C THR A 165 -1.03 7.21 -8.90
N ALA A 166 -1.41 7.25 -7.62
CA ALA A 166 -1.25 8.44 -6.80
C ALA A 166 0.23 8.86 -6.72
N ALA A 167 1.15 7.91 -6.52
CA ALA A 167 2.58 8.21 -6.50
C ALA A 167 3.07 8.74 -7.85
N ALA A 168 2.65 8.15 -8.96
CA ALA A 168 3.04 8.59 -10.31
C ALA A 168 2.64 10.04 -10.57
N ILE A 169 1.38 10.40 -10.26
CA ILE A 169 0.86 11.76 -10.44
C ILE A 169 1.58 12.75 -9.53
N GLU A 170 1.72 12.42 -8.24
CA GLU A 170 2.28 13.36 -7.26
C GLU A 170 3.77 13.63 -7.45
N THR A 171 4.49 12.67 -8.02
CA THR A 171 5.95 12.72 -8.13
C THR A 171 6.46 12.92 -9.56
N ASN A 172 5.56 13.09 -10.52
CA ASN A 172 5.88 13.04 -11.95
C ASN A 172 6.70 11.78 -12.28
N TRP A 173 6.13 10.62 -12.00
CA TRP A 173 6.74 9.31 -12.22
C TRP A 173 8.11 9.16 -11.55
N GLY A 174 8.27 9.68 -10.33
CA GLY A 174 9.48 9.55 -9.51
C GLY A 174 10.57 10.59 -9.79
N THR A 175 10.40 11.47 -10.78
CA THR A 175 11.42 12.47 -11.16
C THR A 175 11.49 13.68 -10.23
N SER A 176 10.46 13.89 -9.41
CA SER A 176 10.38 15.05 -8.52
C SER A 176 11.47 15.09 -7.45
N ARG A 177 11.95 16.30 -7.13
CA ARG A 177 12.97 16.56 -6.09
C ARG A 177 12.59 15.92 -4.75
N ILE A 178 11.31 15.90 -4.40
CA ILE A 178 10.83 15.41 -3.10
C ILE A 178 10.99 13.90 -2.94
N VAL A 179 11.01 13.15 -4.05
CA VAL A 179 11.32 11.71 -4.03
C VAL A 179 12.81 11.54 -3.85
N LYS A 180 13.62 12.22 -4.68
CA LYS A 180 15.08 12.13 -4.64
C LYS A 180 15.68 12.53 -3.29
N GLN A 181 15.17 13.59 -2.66
CA GLN A 181 15.74 14.14 -1.42
C GLN A 181 15.02 13.65 -0.16
N GLY A 182 13.82 13.10 -0.30
CA GLY A 182 12.94 12.87 0.84
C GLY A 182 12.17 11.57 0.82
N ASN A 183 12.31 10.73 -0.20
CA ASN A 183 11.48 9.54 -0.41
C ASN A 183 9.97 9.82 -0.32
N SER A 184 9.55 11.05 -0.61
CA SER A 184 8.17 11.50 -0.38
C SER A 184 7.32 11.25 -1.62
N LEU A 185 6.57 10.15 -1.62
CA LEU A 185 5.74 9.72 -2.75
C LEU A 185 4.40 10.46 -2.84
N TYR A 186 3.93 11.04 -1.73
CA TYR A 186 2.53 11.48 -1.60
C TYR A 186 2.35 12.91 -1.10
N LYS A 187 3.44 13.71 -1.06
CA LYS A 187 3.46 15.11 -0.58
C LYS A 187 2.81 15.30 0.80
N ALA A 188 2.97 14.33 1.71
CA ALA A 188 2.50 14.47 3.08
C ALA A 188 3.16 15.69 3.74
N LEU A 189 2.39 16.43 4.54
CA LEU A 189 2.86 17.66 5.18
C LEU A 189 3.26 17.40 6.62
N ALA A 190 4.33 18.05 7.07
CA ALA A 190 4.77 18.13 8.45
C ALA A 190 4.60 19.57 8.95
N TRP A 191 3.64 19.79 9.85
CA TRP A 191 3.28 21.10 10.39
C TRP A 191 4.04 21.40 11.67
N HIS A 192 4.55 22.63 11.80
CA HIS A 192 5.22 23.18 12.98
C HIS A 192 6.38 22.33 13.54
N THR A 193 6.96 21.45 12.73
CA THR A 193 8.06 20.57 13.16
C THR A 193 9.44 21.14 12.84
N GLY A 194 9.52 22.06 11.87
CA GLY A 194 10.77 22.48 11.23
C GLY A 194 11.48 21.37 10.43
N LYS A 195 10.92 20.16 10.37
CA LYS A 195 11.52 18.99 9.72
C LYS A 195 10.89 18.71 8.37
N GLY A 196 11.71 18.31 7.40
CA GLY A 196 11.30 17.97 6.04
C GLY A 196 11.80 18.96 4.99
N LEU A 197 11.31 18.84 3.77
CA LEU A 197 11.72 19.68 2.65
C LEU A 197 10.86 20.95 2.59
N LYS A 198 11.50 22.12 2.50
CA LYS A 198 10.78 23.36 2.20
C LYS A 198 10.25 23.31 0.75
N PRO A 199 8.95 23.59 0.51
CA PRO A 199 8.41 23.68 -0.84
C PRO A 199 9.16 24.74 -1.66
N ILE A 200 9.35 24.48 -2.94
CA ILE A 200 9.97 25.47 -3.84
C ILE A 200 8.93 26.56 -4.15
N GLY A 201 9.32 27.81 -3.98
CA GLY A 201 8.45 28.96 -4.24
C GLY A 201 7.57 29.38 -3.06
N GLU A 202 7.51 28.60 -1.97
CA GLU A 202 6.86 29.02 -0.74
C GLU A 202 7.78 29.98 0.03
N THR A 203 7.33 31.23 0.17
CA THR A 203 8.10 32.31 0.81
C THR A 203 7.36 32.95 1.99
N GLU A 204 6.06 32.74 2.09
CA GLU A 204 5.20 33.42 3.08
C GLU A 204 4.88 32.49 4.25
N ASP A 205 4.58 31.23 3.98
CA ASP A 205 4.22 30.25 5.01
C ASP A 205 5.37 29.28 5.32
N ASP A 206 6.04 29.52 6.45
CA ASP A 206 7.10 28.65 6.95
C ASP A 206 6.61 27.58 7.96
N THR A 207 5.30 27.51 8.19
CA THR A 207 4.72 26.62 9.19
C THR A 207 4.67 25.17 8.76
N TYR A 208 4.81 24.87 7.46
CA TYR A 208 4.77 23.51 6.94
C TYR A 208 5.99 23.14 6.11
N ARG A 209 6.21 21.83 6.02
CA ARG A 209 7.26 21.18 5.21
C ARG A 209 6.69 19.95 4.53
N ILE A 210 7.29 19.54 3.42
CA ILE A 210 7.02 18.24 2.81
C ILE A 210 7.77 17.18 3.61
N LYS A 211 7.04 16.23 4.17
CA LYS A 211 7.58 15.17 5.02
C LYS A 211 8.58 14.31 4.25
N THR A 212 9.69 14.00 4.91
CA THR A 212 10.75 13.10 4.43
C THR A 212 10.66 11.74 5.13
N TYR A 213 11.08 10.69 4.44
CA TYR A 213 10.97 9.31 4.88
C TYR A 213 12.32 8.59 4.82
N PRO A 214 12.56 7.60 5.71
CA PRO A 214 13.77 6.78 5.66
C PRO A 214 13.84 5.93 4.37
N ASP A 215 12.70 5.54 3.83
CA ASP A 215 12.58 4.81 2.57
C ASP A 215 11.23 5.09 1.89
N ILE A 216 11.13 4.77 0.59
CA ILE A 216 9.89 4.93 -0.20
C ILE A 216 8.75 4.03 0.31
N TYR A 217 9.08 2.90 0.95
CA TYR A 217 8.12 2.00 1.57
C TYR A 217 7.37 2.70 2.72
N SER A 218 8.09 3.43 3.57
CA SER A 218 7.53 4.18 4.70
C SER A 218 6.58 5.28 4.24
N SER A 219 6.91 5.95 3.13
CA SER A 219 6.00 6.94 2.52
C SER A 219 4.71 6.31 2.03
N MET A 220 4.80 5.16 1.35
CA MET A 220 3.63 4.41 0.89
C MET A 220 2.81 3.83 2.03
N LYS A 221 3.47 3.33 3.08
CA LYS A 221 2.81 2.80 4.27
C LYS A 221 2.02 3.87 5.02
N GLU A 222 2.57 5.08 5.18
CA GLU A 222 1.82 6.19 5.78
C GLU A 222 0.60 6.57 4.92
N PHE A 223 0.75 6.65 3.60
CA PHE A 223 -0.39 6.97 2.75
C PHE A 223 -1.47 5.89 2.75
N ALA A 224 -1.09 4.61 2.73
CA ALA A 224 -2.02 3.50 2.90
C ALA A 224 -2.73 3.55 4.26
N HIS A 225 -2.00 3.87 5.33
CA HIS A 225 -2.59 4.06 6.66
C HIS A 225 -3.58 5.24 6.68
N SER A 226 -3.22 6.38 6.08
CA SER A 226 -4.08 7.56 5.93
C SER A 226 -5.41 7.21 5.24
N ILE A 227 -5.36 6.43 4.15
CA ILE A 227 -6.56 5.90 3.46
C ILE A 227 -7.46 5.10 4.41
N ASN A 228 -6.86 4.25 5.24
CA ASN A 228 -7.60 3.41 6.18
C ASN A 228 -8.00 4.12 7.49
N SER A 229 -7.40 5.27 7.83
CA SER A 229 -7.69 5.98 9.08
C SER A 229 -8.53 7.25 8.88
N GLU A 230 -8.11 8.16 8.01
CA GLU A 230 -8.60 9.54 8.02
C GLU A 230 -10.06 9.66 7.60
N LEU A 231 -10.76 10.66 8.15
CA LEU A 231 -12.18 10.91 7.89
C LEU A 231 -12.47 11.20 6.41
N LYS A 232 -11.57 11.91 5.72
CA LYS A 232 -11.73 12.28 4.30
C LYS A 232 -11.84 11.10 3.33
N PHE A 233 -11.50 9.89 3.77
CA PHE A 233 -11.64 8.66 2.99
C PHE A 233 -12.79 7.76 3.48
N ALA A 234 -13.69 8.25 4.33
CA ALA A 234 -14.82 7.47 4.84
C ALA A 234 -15.68 6.89 3.71
N ASP A 235 -16.13 7.74 2.78
CA ASP A 235 -16.96 7.32 1.64
C ASP A 235 -16.24 6.27 0.76
N MET A 236 -14.93 6.41 0.58
CA MET A 236 -14.12 5.43 -0.14
C MET A 236 -14.15 4.06 0.54
N ARG A 237 -14.06 4.04 1.88
CA ARG A 237 -14.10 2.80 2.67
C ARG A 237 -15.48 2.15 2.65
N ASP A 238 -16.55 2.95 2.63
CA ASP A 238 -17.91 2.44 2.50
C ASP A 238 -18.13 1.78 1.14
N VAL A 239 -17.70 2.42 0.04
CA VAL A 239 -17.75 1.81 -1.29
C VAL A 239 -16.91 0.54 -1.35
N ARG A 240 -15.69 0.56 -0.81
CA ARG A 240 -14.84 -0.62 -0.74
C ARG A 240 -15.54 -1.79 -0.04
N LYS A 241 -16.21 -1.53 1.09
CA LYS A 241 -16.97 -2.54 1.84
C LYS A 241 -18.07 -3.16 0.97
N GLU A 242 -18.83 -2.35 0.22
CA GLU A 242 -19.89 -2.85 -0.67
C GLU A 242 -19.35 -3.74 -1.80
N PHE A 243 -18.17 -3.43 -2.34
CA PHE A 243 -17.52 -4.29 -3.35
C PHE A 243 -17.09 -5.63 -2.77
N LEU A 244 -16.46 -5.61 -1.60
CA LEU A 244 -16.00 -6.82 -0.92
C LEU A 244 -17.16 -7.72 -0.48
N TYR A 245 -18.30 -7.12 -0.06
CA TYR A 245 -19.52 -7.87 0.25
C TYR A 245 -20.06 -8.67 -0.95
N ARG A 246 -19.81 -8.18 -2.17
CA ARG A 246 -20.20 -8.84 -3.43
C ARG A 246 -19.11 -9.78 -3.97
N GLU A 247 -18.14 -10.14 -3.13
CA GLU A 247 -16.97 -10.97 -3.49
C GLU A 247 -16.13 -10.42 -4.66
N ASN A 248 -16.21 -9.10 -4.90
CA ASN A 248 -15.41 -8.43 -5.91
C ASN A 248 -14.16 -7.81 -5.30
N VAL A 249 -13.04 -7.91 -6.00
CA VAL A 249 -11.83 -7.13 -5.68
C VAL A 249 -12.12 -5.67 -6.04
N PRO A 250 -12.05 -4.72 -5.10
CA PRO A 250 -12.18 -3.31 -5.44
C PRO A 250 -11.02 -2.92 -6.35
N PHE A 251 -11.34 -2.41 -7.54
CA PHE A 251 -10.33 -1.91 -8.47
C PHE A 251 -10.01 -0.45 -8.19
N GLY A 252 -8.77 -0.04 -8.44
CA GLY A 252 -8.35 1.34 -8.19
C GLY A 252 -9.22 2.38 -8.91
N ASN A 253 -9.74 2.08 -10.11
CA ASN A 253 -10.57 3.01 -10.87
C ASN A 253 -11.91 3.33 -10.19
N ILE A 254 -12.43 2.40 -9.38
CA ILE A 254 -13.69 2.55 -8.65
C ILE A 254 -13.50 3.48 -7.45
N LEU A 255 -12.34 3.37 -6.78
CA LEU A 255 -12.02 4.15 -5.59
C LEU A 255 -11.35 5.50 -5.92
N ALA A 256 -10.77 5.65 -7.11
CA ALA A 256 -10.07 6.86 -7.56
C ALA A 256 -10.86 8.17 -7.42
N PRO A 257 -12.18 8.24 -7.72
CA PRO A 257 -12.94 9.49 -7.57
C PRO A 257 -12.97 10.01 -6.13
N TYR A 258 -12.81 9.14 -5.13
CA TYR A 258 -12.80 9.54 -3.72
C TYR A 258 -11.45 10.13 -3.27
N LEU A 259 -10.45 10.16 -4.15
CA LEU A 259 -9.15 10.78 -3.89
C LEU A 259 -9.05 12.22 -4.41
N ILE A 260 -10.10 12.79 -5.02
CA ILE A 260 -10.06 14.14 -5.63
C ILE A 260 -9.63 15.21 -4.62
N TRP A 261 -10.06 15.09 -3.37
CA TRP A 261 -9.71 16.03 -2.30
C TRP A 261 -8.23 16.00 -1.87
N LYS A 262 -7.45 15.01 -2.34
CA LYS A 262 -6.03 14.87 -1.99
C LYS A 262 -5.18 15.94 -2.68
N SER A 263 -5.58 16.40 -3.86
CA SER A 263 -4.70 17.18 -4.74
C SER A 263 -5.42 18.42 -5.26
N PRO A 264 -4.78 19.61 -5.23
CA PRO A 264 -5.33 20.81 -5.85
C PRO A 264 -5.19 20.80 -7.39
N LEU A 265 -4.64 19.72 -7.97
CA LEU A 265 -4.47 19.60 -9.42
C LEU A 265 -5.81 19.62 -10.15
N LYS A 266 -5.89 20.44 -11.21
CA LYS A 266 -7.05 20.45 -12.11
C LYS A 266 -7.19 19.07 -12.76
N ASN A 267 -8.41 18.56 -12.80
CA ASN A 267 -8.75 17.26 -13.40
C ASN A 267 -7.99 16.06 -12.78
N TYR A 268 -7.73 16.09 -11.47
CA TYR A 268 -7.04 14.98 -10.78
C TYR A 268 -7.71 13.61 -11.01
N ALA A 269 -9.04 13.55 -10.98
CA ALA A 269 -9.78 12.32 -11.28
C ALA A 269 -9.50 11.79 -12.70
N GLY A 270 -9.50 12.68 -13.71
CA GLY A 270 -9.21 12.30 -15.09
C GLY A 270 -7.78 11.82 -15.27
N MET A 271 -6.80 12.49 -14.64
CA MET A 271 -5.40 12.04 -14.63
C MET A 271 -5.27 10.64 -14.02
N PHE A 272 -6.00 10.40 -12.93
CA PHE A 272 -6.02 9.11 -12.24
C PHE A 272 -6.61 8.01 -13.11
N GLN A 273 -7.80 8.24 -13.67
CA GLN A 273 -8.49 7.29 -14.54
C GLN A 273 -7.65 6.97 -15.79
N TYR A 274 -7.09 7.99 -16.44
CA TYR A 274 -6.21 7.81 -17.59
C TYR A 274 -4.98 6.97 -17.24
N THR A 275 -4.27 7.32 -16.16
CA THR A 275 -3.05 6.62 -15.76
C THR A 275 -3.36 5.15 -15.46
N LEU A 276 -4.41 4.88 -14.70
CA LEU A 276 -4.76 3.52 -14.34
C LEU A 276 -5.18 2.69 -15.57
N ALA A 277 -5.96 3.26 -16.49
CA ALA A 277 -6.41 2.59 -17.69
C ALA A 277 -5.27 2.36 -18.70
N TYR A 278 -4.50 3.41 -19.01
CA TYR A 278 -3.41 3.35 -20.00
C TYR A 278 -2.33 2.33 -19.62
N TYR A 279 -1.96 2.31 -18.33
CA TYR A 279 -0.95 1.38 -17.82
C TYR A 279 -1.53 0.03 -17.38
N GLU A 280 -2.85 -0.16 -17.44
CA GLU A 280 -3.56 -1.39 -17.03
C GLU A 280 -3.27 -1.84 -15.59
N LEU A 281 -3.11 -0.87 -14.68
CA LEU A 281 -2.63 -1.14 -13.32
C LEU A 281 -3.60 -1.99 -12.48
N ASN A 282 -4.88 -2.11 -12.88
CA ASN A 282 -5.85 -3.02 -12.25
C ASN A 282 -5.40 -4.49 -12.25
N ILE A 283 -4.50 -4.88 -13.16
CA ILE A 283 -3.89 -6.22 -13.16
C ILE A 283 -3.09 -6.46 -11.88
N ILE A 284 -2.43 -5.42 -11.35
CA ILE A 284 -1.65 -5.47 -10.11
C ILE A 284 -2.57 -5.67 -8.91
N ASP A 285 -3.83 -5.23 -8.97
CA ASP A 285 -4.79 -5.37 -7.86
C ASP A 285 -5.14 -6.83 -7.54
N LYS A 286 -5.00 -7.73 -8.51
CA LYS A 286 -5.22 -9.18 -8.36
C LYS A 286 -3.94 -9.96 -8.08
N SER A 287 -2.81 -9.27 -8.00
CA SER A 287 -1.49 -9.90 -7.94
C SER A 287 -1.05 -10.20 -6.51
N ALA A 288 0.00 -11.01 -6.37
CA ALA A 288 0.60 -11.34 -5.10
C ALA A 288 2.12 -11.26 -5.19
N LEU A 289 2.79 -11.12 -4.05
CA LEU A 289 4.24 -11.26 -4.00
C LEU A 289 4.66 -12.71 -4.23
N ASP A 290 5.73 -12.87 -4.98
CA ASP A 290 6.51 -14.09 -5.06
C ASP A 290 7.52 -14.10 -3.91
N SER A 291 7.27 -14.96 -2.94
CA SER A 291 8.11 -15.15 -1.76
C SER A 291 9.16 -16.25 -1.95
N THR A 292 9.43 -16.68 -3.19
CA THR A 292 10.40 -17.75 -3.52
C THR A 292 11.77 -17.22 -3.99
N ILE A 293 12.01 -15.91 -3.85
CA ILE A 293 13.29 -15.31 -4.24
C ILE A 293 14.44 -15.89 -3.39
N ASN A 294 15.58 -16.13 -4.02
CA ASN A 294 16.79 -16.58 -3.35
C ASN A 294 17.93 -15.59 -3.59
N ALA A 295 18.43 -14.95 -2.53
CA ALA A 295 19.53 -13.98 -2.56
C ALA A 295 20.86 -14.58 -3.03
N ASP A 296 21.04 -15.90 -2.97
CA ASP A 296 22.25 -16.57 -3.44
C ASP A 296 22.42 -16.55 -4.95
N LYS A 297 21.33 -16.29 -5.70
CA LYS A 297 21.42 -16.07 -7.15
C LYS A 297 22.15 -14.78 -7.51
N LEU A 298 22.31 -13.82 -6.59
CA LEU A 298 23.01 -12.57 -6.86
C LEU A 298 24.54 -12.79 -6.99
N PRO A 299 25.16 -12.29 -8.07
CA PRO A 299 26.61 -12.18 -8.18
C PRO A 299 27.21 -11.41 -6.99
N LYS A 300 28.45 -11.77 -6.60
CA LYS A 300 29.17 -11.12 -5.48
C LYS A 300 29.20 -9.60 -5.58
N ALA A 301 29.31 -9.05 -6.80
CA ALA A 301 29.31 -7.61 -7.05
C ALA A 301 27.99 -6.91 -6.68
N LEU A 302 26.85 -7.62 -6.77
CA LEU A 302 25.52 -7.09 -6.45
C LEU A 302 25.10 -7.38 -5.01
N LYS A 303 25.67 -8.40 -4.35
CA LYS A 303 25.39 -8.72 -2.95
C LYS A 303 25.68 -7.55 -1.99
N ARG A 304 26.60 -6.63 -2.33
CA ARG A 304 26.89 -5.42 -1.54
C ARG A 304 25.73 -4.42 -1.46
N LEU A 305 24.74 -4.55 -2.35
CA LEU A 305 23.56 -3.69 -2.42
C LEU A 305 22.45 -4.16 -1.46
N LEU A 306 22.60 -5.36 -0.88
CA LEU A 306 21.69 -5.91 0.11
C LEU A 306 21.78 -5.11 1.43
N MET A 307 20.65 -4.99 2.10
CA MET A 307 20.49 -4.33 3.40
C MET A 307 20.52 -5.31 4.56
#